data_AF-A0A850A7V6-F1
#
_entry.id   AF-A0A850A7V6-F1
#
_cell.length_a   1.000
_cell.length_b   1.000
_cell.length_c   1.000
_cell.angle_alpha   90.00
_cell.angle_beta   90.00
_cell.angle_gamma   90.00
#
_symmetry.space_group_name_H-M   'P 1'
#
loop_
_entity.id
_entity.type
_entity.pdbx_description
1 polymer ?
#
loop_
_entity_poly.entity_id
_entity_poly.type
_entity_poly.pdbx_seq_one_letter_code
_entity_poly.pdbx_strand_id
1 'polypeptide(L)' 'MGGLPCIRGLRIPAETVMVMIANRMSEDEILEAYPDLEPDDIQEALLFAAQSVRERQLPFMESA' A
#
# COMPACT_ATOMS: atom_id res chain seq x y z
N MET A 1 -6.03 14.62 -6.10
CA MET A 1 -5.84 13.20 -5.75
C MET A 1 -6.97 12.42 -6.39
N GLY A 2 -6.69 11.72 -7.50
CA GLY A 2 -7.68 11.10 -8.39
C GLY A 2 -8.38 9.86 -7.81
N GLY A 3 -9.04 9.99 -6.66
CA GLY A 3 -9.87 8.93 -6.08
C GLY A 3 -9.11 7.73 -5.52
N LEU A 4 -7.79 7.84 -5.34
CA LEU A 4 -6.99 6.77 -4.75
C LEU A 4 -7.26 6.67 -3.24
N PRO A 5 -7.44 5.45 -2.71
CA PRO A 5 -7.61 5.21 -1.29
C PRO A 5 -6.35 5.66 -0.55
N CYS A 6 -6.55 6.45 0.51
CA CYS A 6 -5.47 6.98 1.34
C CYS A 6 -5.47 6.31 2.71
N ILE A 7 -4.30 6.22 3.32
CA ILE A 7 -4.11 5.77 4.70
C ILE A 7 -4.90 6.68 5.65
N ARG A 8 -5.47 6.12 6.72
CA ARG A 8 -6.41 6.80 7.63
C ARG A 8 -5.92 8.22 8.01
N GLY A 9 -6.72 9.25 7.74
CA GLY A 9 -6.37 10.62 8.13
C GLY A 9 -5.08 11.20 7.52
N LEU A 10 -4.37 10.44 6.69
CA LEU A 10 -3.15 10.84 6.01
C LEU A 10 -3.46 11.11 4.54
N ARG A 11 -2.68 12.01 3.94
CA ARG A 11 -2.73 12.24 2.48
C ARG A 11 -1.71 11.36 1.75
N ILE A 12 -1.49 10.17 2.28
CA ILE A 12 -0.58 9.16 1.72
C ILE A 12 -1.44 8.09 1.04
N PRO A 13 -1.33 7.90 -0.28
CA PRO A 13 -2.04 6.83 -0.98
C PRO A 13 -1.59 5.44 -0.50
N ALA A 14 -2.52 4.50 -0.35
CA ALA A 14 -2.18 3.11 -0.02
C ALA A 14 -1.26 2.46 -1.09
N GLU A 15 -1.40 2.89 -2.36
CA GLU A 15 -0.49 2.53 -3.45
C GLU A 15 0.97 2.87 -3.14
N THR A 16 1.24 4.01 -2.50
CA THR A 16 2.60 4.44 -2.20
C THR A 16 3.28 3.44 -1.27
N VAL A 17 2.58 2.96 -0.25
CA VAL A 17 3.06 1.91 0.66
C VAL A 17 3.31 0.60 -0.10
N MET A 18 2.37 0.18 -0.96
CA MET A 18 2.53 -1.02 -1.78
C MET A 18 3.75 -0.96 -2.71
N VAL A 19 4.02 0.19 -3.32
CA VAL A 19 5.19 0.40 -4.19
C VAL A 19 6.49 0.29 -3.39
N MET A 20 6.55 0.84 -2.18
CA MET A 20 7.72 0.69 -1.31
C MET A 20 7.98 -0.78 -0.96
N ILE A 21 6.93 -1.52 -0.62
CA ILE A 21 7.02 -2.97 -0.36
C ILE A 21 7.49 -3.72 -1.62
N ALA A 22 6.95 -3.37 -2.80
CA ALA A 22 7.37 -3.97 -4.07
C ALA A 22 8.85 -3.70 -4.38
N ASN A 23 9.37 -2.55 -3.95
CA ASN A 23 10.80 -2.19 -4.01
C ASN A 23 11.65 -2.85 -2.90
N ARG A 24 11.07 -3.77 -2.11
CA ARG A 24 11.73 -4.50 -1.02
C ARG A 24 12.22 -3.62 0.13
N MET A 25 11.59 -2.47 0.35
CA MET A 25 11.80 -1.71 1.57
C MET A 25 11.24 -2.50 2.76
N SER A 26 12.00 -2.54 3.85
CA SER A 26 11.56 -3.06 5.14
C SER A 26 10.51 -2.15 5.77
N GLU A 27 9.73 -2.66 6.73
CA GLU A 27 8.75 -1.85 7.47
C GLU A 27 9.43 -0.67 8.16
N ASP A 28 10.59 -0.88 8.78
CA ASP A 28 11.36 0.19 9.43
C ASP A 28 11.74 1.30 8.43
N GLU A 29 12.24 0.95 7.24
CA GLU A 29 12.58 1.93 6.20
C GLU A 29 11.35 2.70 5.68
N ILE A 30 10.18 2.04 5.64
CA ILE A 30 8.92 2.68 5.24
C ILE A 30 8.47 3.69 6.30
N LEU A 31 8.56 3.32 7.58
CA LEU A 31 8.20 4.17 8.70
C LEU A 31 9.20 5.34 8.86
N GLU A 32 10.48 5.13 8.55
CA GLU A 32 11.47 6.21 8.49
C GLU A 32 11.16 7.19 7.35
N ALA A 33 10.74 6.70 6.18
CA ALA A 33 10.36 7.54 5.05
C ALA A 33 9.07 8.33 5.30
N TYR A 34 8.14 7.77 6.08
CA TYR A 34 6.87 8.38 6.45
C TYR A 34 6.61 8.24 7.96
N PRO A 35 7.15 9.17 8.78
CA PRO A 35 7.06 9.10 10.25
C PRO A 35 5.64 9.17 10.82
N ASP A 36 4.67 9.61 10.02
CA ASP A 36 3.25 9.66 10.40
C ASP A 36 2.53 8.31 10.19
N LEU A 37 3.17 7.34 9.52
CA LEU A 37 2.64 5.98 9.39
C LEU A 37 2.85 5.20 10.67
N GLU A 38 1.90 4.32 10.96
CA GLU A 38 2.05 3.27 11.96
C GLU A 38 2.22 1.91 11.28
N PRO A 39 2.82 0.91 11.95
CA PRO A 39 2.95 -0.45 11.42
C PRO A 39 1.61 -1.03 10.92
N ASP A 40 0.53 -0.76 11.65
CA ASP A 40 -0.82 -1.21 11.32
C ASP A 40 -1.31 -0.63 9.98
N ASP A 41 -0.87 0.58 9.60
CA ASP A 41 -1.25 1.20 8.33
C ASP A 41 -0.65 0.45 7.14
N ILE A 42 0.53 -0.15 7.30
CA ILE A 42 1.17 -0.98 6.28
C ILE A 42 0.35 -2.26 6.06
N GLN A 43 -0.10 -2.88 7.15
CA GLN A 43 -0.96 -4.06 7.09
C GLN A 43 -2.31 -3.75 6.44
N GLU A 44 -2.96 -2.66 6.83
CA GLU A 44 -4.24 -2.22 6.25
C GLU A 44 -4.11 -1.93 4.74
N ALA A 45 -3.00 -1.32 4.30
CA ALA A 45 -2.74 -1.09 2.88
C ALA A 45 -2.67 -2.41 2.09
N LEU A 46 -2.02 -3.44 2.63
CA LEU A 46 -1.94 -4.78 2.02
C LEU A 46 -3.30 -5.50 2.03
N LEU A 47 -4.07 -5.41 3.12
CA LEU A 47 -5.41 -5.97 3.21
C LEU A 47 -6.35 -5.33 2.18
N PHE A 48 -6.29 -4.00 2.05
CA PHE A 48 -7.02 -3.28 1.02
C PHE A 48 -6.65 -3.76 -0.40
N ALA A 49 -5.36 -3.99 -0.66
CA ALA A 49 -4.90 -4.51 -1.95
C ALA A 49 -5.46 -5.91 -2.23
N ALA A 50 -5.38 -6.80 -1.24
CA ALA A 50 -5.90 -8.17 -1.35
C ALA A 50 -7.41 -8.19 -1.58
N GLN A 51 -8.17 -7.33 -0.89
CA GLN A 51 -9.61 -7.18 -1.09
C GLN A 51 -9.92 -6.62 -2.49
N SER A 52 -9.18 -5.62 -2.95
CA SER A 52 -9.36 -5.02 -4.27
C SER A 52 -9.16 -6.02 -5.40
N VAL A 53 -8.13 -6.88 -5.28
CA VAL A 53 -7.88 -7.97 -6.25
C VAL A 53 -9.01 -9.00 -6.21
N ARG A 54 -9.49 -9.37 -5.02
CA ARG A 54 -10.60 -10.31 -4.84
C ARG A 54 -11.88 -9.82 -5.50
N GLU A 55 -12.24 -8.56 -5.29
CA GLU A 55 -13.47 -7.97 -5.82
C GLU A 55 -13.43 -7.80 -7.35
N ARG A 56 -12.26 -7.46 -7.89
CA ARG A 56 -12.12 -7.13 -9.32
C ARG A 56 -11.70 -8.29 -10.21
N GLN A 57 -11.33 -9.46 -9.64
CA GLN A 57 -10.77 -10.60 -10.36
C GLN A 57 -9.73 -10.17 -11.41
N LEU A 58 -8.80 -9.31 -11.01
CA LEU A 58 -7.81 -8.77 -11.95
C LEU A 58 -6.92 -9.92 -12.45
N PRO A 59 -6.72 -10.07 -13.77
CA PRO A 59 -5.79 -11.05 -14.29
C PRO A 59 -4.40 -10.70 -13.76
N PHE A 60 -3.74 -11.67 -13.17
CA PHE A 60 -2.34 -11.53 -12.81
C PHE A 60 -1.54 -11.47 -14.10
N MET A 61 -1.07 -10.28 -14.48
CA MET A 61 -0.13 -10.14 -15.58
C MET A 61 1.26 -10.44 -15.04
N GLU A 62 1.81 -11.60 -15.42
CA GLU A 62 3.21 -11.91 -15.15
C GLU A 62 4.09 -10.82 -15.78
N SER A 63 4.94 -10.21 -14.96
CA SER A 63 6.01 -9.37 -15.47
C SER A 63 7.08 -10.28 -16.05
N ALA A 64 7.32 -10.16 -17.36
CA ALA A 64 8.35 -10.90 -18.09
C ALA A 64 9.77 -10.52 -17.64
#